data_AF-A0A1G9BSE8-F1
#
_entry.id   AF-A0A1G9BSE8-F1
#
_cell.length_a   1.000
_cell.length_b   1.000
_cell.length_c   1.000
_cell.angle_alpha   90.00
_cell.angle_beta   90.00
_cell.angle_gamma   90.00
#
_symmetry.space_group_name_H-M   'P 1'
#
loop_
_entity.id
_entity.type
_entity.pdbx_description
1 polymer ?
#
loop_
_entity_poly.entity_id
_entity_poly.type
_entity_poly.pdbx_seq_one_letter_code
_entity_poly.pdbx_strand_id
1 'polypeptide(L)'
;MSMKWNAEPHRRGNGQQEIQVSILVKEMQVTFASDSETWINQFKDRLRAIPRKNCFSAEFGYTASAIDLRTLEVWKVKANGDNNYKMFTVTLIGKNDSDRL
;
A
#
# COMPACT_ATOMS: atom_id res chain seq x y z
N MET A 1 16.05 2.83 -12.77
CA MET A 1 15.15 1.78 -13.31
C MET A 1 13.94 1.70 -12.40
N SER A 2 12.73 1.58 -12.93
CA SER A 2 11.54 1.32 -12.10
C SER A 2 11.53 -0.13 -11.62
N MET A 3 11.16 -0.32 -10.37
CA MET A 3 10.92 -1.62 -9.75
C MET A 3 9.45 -1.99 -9.92
N LYS A 4 9.18 -3.29 -10.11
CA LYS A 4 7.84 -3.82 -10.28
C LYS A 4 7.40 -4.51 -8.99
N TRP A 5 6.31 -4.04 -8.41
CA TRP A 5 5.69 -4.60 -7.22
C TRP A 5 4.34 -5.24 -7.59
N ASN A 6 4.09 -6.45 -7.13
CA ASN A 6 2.78 -7.10 -7.24
C ASN A 6 1.92 -6.73 -6.03
N ALA A 7 0.73 -6.17 -6.23
CA ALA A 7 -0.23 -5.92 -5.16
C ALA A 7 -1.36 -6.95 -5.22
N GLU A 8 -1.32 -7.93 -4.32
CA GLU A 8 -2.37 -8.93 -4.13
C GLU A 8 -3.48 -8.36 -3.24
N PRO A 9 -4.72 -8.22 -3.75
CA PRO A 9 -5.84 -7.71 -2.96
C PRO A 9 -6.41 -8.79 -2.04
N HIS A 10 -6.68 -8.44 -0.78
CA HIS A 10 -7.35 -9.30 0.21
C HIS A 10 -8.77 -8.85 0.51
N ARG A 11 -8.91 -7.57 0.87
CA ARG A 11 -10.20 -6.98 1.21
C ARG A 11 -10.28 -5.55 0.70
N ARG A 12 -11.46 -5.20 0.21
CA ARG A 12 -11.80 -3.84 -0.22
C ARG A 12 -13.20 -3.50 0.26
N GLY A 13 -13.33 -2.37 0.93
CA GLY A 13 -14.58 -1.69 1.23
C GLY A 13 -14.96 -0.69 0.14
N ASN A 14 -16.20 -0.24 0.21
CA ASN A 14 -16.82 0.57 -0.84
C ASN A 14 -16.70 2.09 -0.59
N GLY A 15 -15.98 2.50 0.46
CA GLY A 15 -15.78 3.91 0.78
C GLY A 15 -14.90 4.62 -0.24
N GLN A 16 -15.22 5.86 -0.60
CA GLN A 16 -14.46 6.64 -1.59
C GLN A 16 -12.96 6.77 -1.23
N GLN A 17 -12.64 6.99 0.05
CA GLN A 17 -11.25 7.08 0.51
C GLN A 17 -10.53 5.73 0.34
N GLU A 18 -11.22 4.62 0.57
CA GLU A 18 -10.65 3.29 0.41
C GLU A 18 -10.42 2.94 -1.06
N ILE A 19 -11.32 3.39 -1.94
CA ILE A 19 -11.15 3.33 -3.39
C ILE A 19 -9.90 4.11 -3.79
N GLN A 20 -9.71 5.33 -3.28
CA GLN A 20 -8.53 6.15 -3.56
C GLN A 20 -7.22 5.49 -3.09
N VAL A 21 -7.22 4.90 -1.88
CA VAL A 21 -6.05 4.15 -1.38
C VAL A 21 -5.78 2.92 -2.23
N SER A 22 -6.82 2.20 -2.66
CA SER A 22 -6.66 1.05 -3.56
C SER A 22 -6.03 1.44 -4.90
N ILE A 23 -6.44 2.59 -5.45
CA ILE A 23 -5.86 3.16 -6.68
C ILE A 23 -4.40 3.53 -6.44
N LEU A 24 -4.09 4.21 -5.33
CA LEU A 24 -2.73 4.55 -4.95
C LEU A 24 -1.82 3.32 -4.88
N VAL A 25 -2.24 2.25 -4.20
CA VAL A 25 -1.46 1.00 -4.10
C VAL A 25 -1.22 0.39 -5.48
N LYS A 26 -2.24 0.39 -6.35
CA LYS A 26 -2.14 -0.08 -7.75
C LYS A 26 -1.17 0.75 -8.58
N GLU A 27 -1.18 2.07 -8.44
CA GLU A 27 -0.22 2.95 -9.12
C GLU A 27 1.21 2.74 -8.62
N MET A 28 1.37 2.48 -7.32
CA MET A 28 2.65 2.18 -6.69
C MET A 28 3.21 0.79 -7.01
N GLN A 29 2.53 -0.01 -7.84
CA GLN A 29 3.10 -1.22 -8.42
C GLN A 29 4.28 -0.92 -9.36
N VAL A 30 4.37 0.31 -9.88
CA VAL A 30 5.51 0.78 -10.64
C VAL A 30 6.11 1.98 -9.89
N THR A 31 7.22 1.75 -9.20
CA THR A 31 7.87 2.75 -8.35
C THR A 31 9.39 2.63 -8.43
N PHE A 32 10.12 3.64 -7.95
CA PHE A 32 11.57 3.57 -7.74
C PHE A 32 11.95 2.93 -6.40
N ALA A 33 10.99 2.53 -5.56
CA ALA A 33 11.29 1.86 -4.30
C ALA A 33 11.97 0.50 -4.53
N SER A 34 13.20 0.36 -4.02
CA SER A 34 14.03 -0.85 -4.08
C SER A 34 13.69 -1.89 -3.03
N ASP A 35 13.00 -1.48 -1.97
CA ASP A 35 12.72 -2.28 -0.78
C ASP A 35 11.42 -1.80 -0.12
N SER A 36 10.95 -2.58 0.85
CA SER A 36 9.70 -2.37 1.55
C SER A 36 9.68 -1.05 2.34
N GLU A 37 10.80 -0.67 2.96
CA GLU A 37 10.91 0.56 3.74
C GLU A 37 10.76 1.81 2.85
N THR A 38 11.50 1.85 1.74
CA THR A 38 11.40 2.93 0.75
C THR A 38 10.00 3.00 0.16
N TRP A 39 9.36 1.84 -0.10
CA TRP A 39 7.99 1.78 -0.60
C TRP A 39 7.01 2.36 0.42
N ILE A 40 7.14 1.98 1.70
CA ILE A 40 6.30 2.47 2.80
C ILE A 40 6.43 3.98 2.96
N ASN A 41 7.65 4.52 2.88
CA ASN A 41 7.88 5.97 3.00
C ASN A 41 7.19 6.74 1.87
N GLN A 42 7.35 6.29 0.62
CA GLN A 42 6.62 6.88 -0.51
C GLN A 42 5.10 6.74 -0.37
N PHE A 43 4.63 5.60 0.17
CA PHE A 43 3.22 5.38 0.39
C PHE A 43 2.66 6.38 1.40
N LYS A 44 3.34 6.61 2.52
CA LYS A 44 2.95 7.60 3.53
C LYS A 44 2.89 9.02 2.94
N ASP A 45 3.89 9.40 2.15
CA ASP A 45 3.93 10.72 1.51
C ASP A 45 2.76 10.92 0.53
N ARG A 46 2.49 9.92 -0.31
CA ARG A 46 1.36 9.98 -1.26
C ARG A 46 0.01 9.84 -0.58
N LEU A 47 -0.08 9.10 0.53
CA LEU A 47 -1.31 8.93 1.31
C LEU A 47 -1.77 10.26 1.92
N ARG A 48 -0.82 11.11 2.37
CA ARG A 48 -1.10 12.47 2.86
C ARG A 48 -1.69 13.39 1.79
N ALA A 49 -1.39 13.14 0.52
CA ALA A 49 -1.90 13.92 -0.61
C ALA A 49 -3.34 13.53 -1.01
N ILE A 50 -3.90 12.44 -0.47
CA ILE A 50 -5.29 12.06 -0.75
C ILE A 50 -6.24 13.12 -0.14
N PRO A 51 -7.11 13.76 -0.95
CA PRO A 51 -8.01 14.80 -0.48
C PRO A 51 -8.88 14.34 0.70
N ARG A 52 -8.91 15.16 1.75
CA ARG A 52 -9.73 14.92 2.93
C ARG A 52 -11.20 15.17 2.59
N LYS A 53 -12.03 14.12 2.64
CA LYS A 53 -13.49 14.29 2.55
C LYS A 53 -14.13 14.60 3.92
N ASN A 54 -13.43 14.25 5.00
CA ASN A 54 -13.85 14.40 6.40
C ASN A 54 -12.71 15.05 7.20
N CYS A 55 -12.92 15.43 8.46
CA CYS A 55 -11.87 15.98 9.35
C CYS A 55 -10.67 15.02 9.55
N PHE A 56 -10.80 13.75 9.16
CA PHE A 56 -9.79 12.71 9.32
C PHE A 56 -8.99 12.49 8.03
N SER A 57 -7.69 12.75 8.11
CA SER A 57 -6.72 12.48 7.03
C SER A 57 -6.61 10.98 6.74
N ALA A 58 -6.36 10.61 5.48
CA ALA A 58 -6.18 9.20 5.10
C ALA A 58 -5.00 8.56 5.84
N GLU A 59 -3.98 9.33 6.21
CA GLU A 59 -2.84 8.86 7.01
C GLU A 59 -3.23 8.32 8.40
N PHE A 60 -4.38 8.72 8.94
CA PHE A 60 -4.90 8.18 10.20
C PHE A 60 -5.78 6.95 10.00
N GLY A 61 -6.11 6.62 8.76
CA GLY A 61 -7.03 5.57 8.39
C GLY A 61 -6.36 4.37 7.72
N TYR A 62 -5.10 4.48 7.29
CA TYR A 62 -4.37 3.43 6.58
C TYR A 62 -2.90 3.43 6.98
N THR A 63 -2.30 2.24 7.00
CA THR A 63 -0.87 2.07 7.27
C THR A 63 -0.28 1.00 6.36
N ALA A 64 1.05 0.99 6.24
CA ALA A 64 1.79 -0.06 5.58
C ALA A 64 2.90 -0.56 6.52
N SER A 65 3.12 -1.87 6.55
CA SER A 65 4.07 -2.53 7.45
C SER A 65 4.89 -3.55 6.68
N ALA A 66 6.22 -3.52 6.85
CA ALA A 66 7.10 -4.49 6.22
C ALA A 66 6.98 -5.85 6.91
N ILE A 67 6.89 -6.92 6.12
CA ILE A 67 7.14 -8.29 6.59
C ILE A 67 8.64 -8.57 6.47
N ASP A 68 9.21 -8.22 5.32
CA ASP A 68 10.63 -8.32 5.02
C ASP A 68 11.05 -7.20 4.02
N LEU A 69 12.24 -7.28 3.44
CA LEU A 69 12.77 -6.29 2.48
C LEU A 69 11.99 -6.21 1.15
N ARG A 70 11.27 -7.27 0.78
CA ARG A 70 10.61 -7.44 -0.51
C ARG A 70 9.10 -7.60 -0.38
N THR A 71 8.58 -7.80 0.82
CA THR A 71 7.15 -7.97 1.08
C THR A 71 6.67 -7.06 2.20
N LEU A 72 5.53 -6.42 1.96
CA LEU A 72 4.84 -5.57 2.92
C LEU A 72 3.34 -5.78 2.85
N GLU A 73 2.63 -5.31 3.86
CA GLU A 73 1.18 -5.34 3.93
C GLU A 73 0.62 -3.93 4.07
N VAL A 74 -0.48 -3.68 3.37
CA VAL A 74 -1.27 -2.44 3.49
C VAL A 74 -2.52 -2.75 4.27
N TRP A 75 -2.79 -1.95 5.30
CA TRP A 75 -3.85 -2.17 6.27
C TRP A 75 -4.78 -0.96 6.36
N LYS A 76 -6.08 -1.25 6.53
CA LYS A 76 -7.04 -0.29 7.10
C LYS A 76 -6.86 -0.28 8.61
N VAL A 77 -6.76 0.89 9.23
CA VAL A 77 -6.72 1.01 10.70
C VAL A 77 -8.06 1.46 11.28
N LYS A 78 -8.29 1.08 12.53
CA LYS A 78 -9.37 1.56 13.40
C LYS A 78 -9.01 2.95 13.95
N ALA A 79 -9.98 3.63 14.53
CA ALA A 79 -9.79 4.97 15.11
C ALA A 79 -8.78 5.00 16.28
N ASN A 80 -8.56 3.86 16.96
CA ASN A 80 -7.57 3.73 18.03
C ASN A 80 -6.14 3.40 17.52
N GLY A 81 -5.94 3.32 16.21
CA GLY A 81 -4.65 2.99 15.59
C GLY A 81 -4.42 1.51 15.34
N ASP A 82 -5.29 0.61 15.84
CA ASP A 82 -5.13 -0.82 15.60
C ASP A 82 -5.45 -1.20 14.16
N ASN A 83 -4.78 -2.23 13.66
CA ASN A 83 -5.11 -2.84 12.37
C ASN A 83 -6.56 -3.38 12.40
N ASN A 84 -7.38 -2.93 11.45
CA ASN A 84 -8.75 -3.41 11.26
C ASN A 84 -8.77 -4.64 10.35
N TYR A 85 -8.33 -4.46 9.10
CA TYR A 85 -8.19 -5.55 8.15
C TYR A 85 -7.11 -5.23 7.12
N LYS A 86 -6.50 -6.30 6.59
CA LYS A 86 -5.52 -6.24 5.54
C LYS A 86 -6.20 -5.96 4.21
N MET A 87 -5.70 -4.96 3.50
CA MET A 87 -6.18 -4.59 2.17
C MET A 87 -5.36 -5.27 1.08
N PHE A 88 -4.04 -5.21 1.20
CA PHE A 88 -3.12 -5.76 0.20
C PHE A 88 -1.90 -6.42 0.85
N THR A 89 -1.39 -7.45 0.18
CA THR A 89 0.01 -7.86 0.33
C THR A 89 0.74 -7.37 -0.92
N VAL A 90 1.86 -6.69 -0.74
CA VAL A 90 2.64 -6.11 -1.84
C VAL A 90 4.03 -6.73 -1.84
N THR A 91 4.42 -7.33 -2.96
CA THR A 91 5.69 -8.07 -3.10
C THR A 91 6.50 -7.56 -4.27
N LEU A 92 7.78 -7.26 -4.05
CA LEU A 92 8.72 -6.87 -5.08
C LEU A 92 8.99 -8.05 -6.01
N ILE A 93 8.61 -7.91 -7.27
CA ILE A 93 8.88 -8.90 -8.31
C ILE A 93 10.32 -8.70 -8.77
N GLY A 94 11.21 -9.64 -8.44
CA GLY A 94 12.56 -9.66 -9.01
C GLY A 94 12.54 -10.07 -10.48
N LYS A 95 13.62 -9.78 -11.23
CA LYS A 95 13.78 -10.25 -12.62
C LYS A 95 13.59 -11.77 -12.78
N ASN A 96 13.79 -12.56 -11.72
CA ASN A 96 13.74 -14.02 -11.73
C ASN A 96 12.37 -14.62 -11.39
N ASP A 97 11.37 -13.82 -10.98
CA ASP A 97 10.05 -14.35 -10.59
C ASP A 97 9.05 -14.41 -11.75
N SER A 98 9.46 -13.93 -12.94
CA SER A 98 8.66 -13.96 -14.17
C SER A 98 8.64 -15.34 -14.86
N ASP A 99 9.50 -16.27 -14.45
CA ASP A 99 9.68 -17.59 -15.09
C ASP A 99 8.88 -18.71 -14.41
N ARG A 100 7.90 -18.38 -13.56
CA ARG A 100 7.04 -19.36 -12.85
C ARG A 100 5.57 -19.32 -13.26
N LEU A 101 5.28 -18.94 -14.50
CA LEU A 101 3.97 -19.12 -15.13
C LEU A 101 4.09 -19.86 -16.45
#